data_AF-A0A7Y5FJ00-F1
#
_entry.id   AF-A0A7Y5FJ00-F1
#
_cell.length_a   1.000
_cell.length_b   1.000
_cell.length_c   1.000
_cell.angle_alpha   90.00
_cell.angle_beta   90.00
_cell.angle_gamma   90.00
#
_symmetry.space_group_name_H-M   'P 1'
#
loop_
_entity.id
_entity.type
_entity.pdbx_description
1 polymer ?
#
loop_
_entity_poly.entity_id
_entity_poly.type
_entity_poly.pdbx_seq_one_letter_code
_entity_poly.pdbx_strand_id
1 'polypeptide(L)'
;MTYEEWLANVPDSIKKDRLWEFPAYQKALLLYDLAWEDCEKMLPDVRGRGNADQLNRSVGSISANMEEGYGRGFGREYDYFLRIALGSARESRGWYYRSRRFLPSKVLQHRYALLDEIIALLVSKLRGKKKPGSPAEQGAKGKWQKGKSFE
;
A
#
# COMPACT_ATOMS: atom_id res chain seq x y z
N MET A 1 6.27 3.82 18.99
CA MET A 1 5.76 5.08 18.45
C MET A 1 4.31 4.93 18.04
N THR A 2 3.43 5.75 18.60
CA THR A 2 2.02 5.90 18.17
C THR A 2 1.92 6.85 16.98
N TYR A 3 0.74 6.94 16.35
CA TYR A 3 0.52 7.88 15.25
C TYR A 3 0.61 9.33 15.73
N GLU A 4 0.11 9.63 16.93
CA GLU A 4 0.13 10.97 17.52
C GLU A 4 1.55 11.41 17.90
N GLU A 5 2.34 10.51 18.51
CA GLU A 5 3.76 10.73 18.80
C GLU A 5 4.56 10.99 17.52
N TRP A 6 4.31 10.20 16.49
CA TRP A 6 4.95 10.38 15.19
C TRP A 6 4.55 11.72 14.56
N LEU A 7 3.25 12.01 14.52
CA LEU A 7 2.69 13.21 13.91
C LEU A 7 3.27 14.50 14.51
N ALA A 8 3.52 14.50 15.82
CA ALA A 8 4.13 15.63 16.52
C ALA A 8 5.54 15.95 16.01
N ASN A 9 6.26 14.96 15.45
CA ASN A 9 7.62 15.12 14.93
C ASN A 9 7.67 15.43 13.42
N VAL A 10 6.53 15.41 12.71
CA VAL A 10 6.51 15.71 11.27
C VAL A 10 6.67 17.21 11.04
N PRO A 11 7.62 17.65 10.19
CA PRO A 11 7.84 19.07 9.89
C PRO A 11 6.60 19.77 9.32
N ASP A 12 6.42 21.04 9.68
CA ASP A 12 5.32 21.87 9.18
C ASP A 12 5.33 22.04 7.66
N SER A 13 6.50 22.01 7.02
CA SER A 13 6.62 22.07 5.57
C SER A 13 5.96 20.87 4.89
N ILE A 14 6.10 19.66 5.45
CA ILE A 14 5.46 18.44 4.95
C ILE A 14 3.94 18.50 5.21
N LYS A 15 3.52 18.94 6.41
CA LYS A 15 2.09 19.04 6.77
C LYS A 15 1.31 20.08 5.96
N LYS A 16 1.99 21.10 5.44
CA LYS A 16 1.39 22.15 4.60
C LYS A 16 1.26 21.75 3.12
N ASP A 17 1.92 20.68 2.69
CA ASP A 17 1.76 20.17 1.34
C ASP A 17 0.35 19.60 1.14
N ARG A 18 -0.27 19.83 -0.01
CA ARG A 18 -1.63 19.32 -0.28
C ARG A 18 -1.70 17.81 -0.38
N LEU A 19 -0.62 17.12 -0.71
CA LEU A 19 -0.54 15.65 -0.64
C LEU A 19 -0.77 15.15 0.80
N TRP A 20 -0.42 15.96 1.81
CA TRP A 20 -0.69 15.67 3.21
C TRP A 20 -2.18 15.44 3.50
N GLU A 21 -3.09 16.09 2.76
CA GLU A 21 -4.53 15.91 2.92
C GLU A 21 -5.00 14.47 2.63
N PHE A 22 -4.15 13.64 2.00
CA PHE A 22 -4.46 12.23 1.75
C PHE A 22 -4.00 11.34 2.91
N PRO A 23 -4.91 10.74 3.71
CA PRO A 23 -4.51 9.99 4.91
C PRO A 23 -3.62 8.78 4.63
N ALA A 24 -3.68 8.21 3.42
CA ALA A 24 -2.81 7.10 3.03
C ALA A 24 -1.34 7.53 2.97
N TYR A 25 -1.07 8.79 2.60
CA TYR A 25 0.28 9.33 2.52
C TYR A 25 0.89 9.46 3.91
N GLN A 26 0.16 10.04 4.85
CA GLN A 26 0.59 10.16 6.24
C GLN A 26 0.90 8.78 6.86
N LYS A 27 0.01 7.81 6.66
CA LYS A 27 0.19 6.44 7.15
C LYS A 27 1.36 5.72 6.47
N ALA A 28 1.62 6.00 5.19
CA ALA A 28 2.76 5.42 4.48
C ALA A 28 4.10 5.95 5.02
N LEU A 29 4.18 7.25 5.34
CA LEU A 29 5.38 7.83 5.99
C LEU A 29 5.59 7.26 7.39
N LEU A 30 4.53 7.17 8.21
CA LEU A 30 4.61 6.49 9.51
C LEU A 30 5.08 5.03 9.35
N LEU A 31 4.52 4.30 8.38
CA LEU A 31 4.90 2.92 8.14
C LEU A 31 6.38 2.78 7.77
N TYR A 32 6.95 3.76 7.06
CA TYR A 32 8.37 3.77 6.73
C TYR A 32 9.25 3.87 7.98
N ASP A 33 8.97 4.81 8.87
CA ASP A 33 9.74 4.96 10.12
C ASP A 33 9.62 3.70 11.00
N LEU A 34 8.43 3.11 11.07
CA LEU A 34 8.22 1.85 11.78
C LEU A 34 8.98 0.69 11.12
N ALA A 35 8.99 0.63 9.79
CA ALA A 35 9.70 -0.41 9.05
C ALA A 35 11.22 -0.27 9.21
N TRP A 36 11.73 0.97 9.32
CA TRP A 36 13.13 1.25 9.61
C TRP A 36 13.56 0.60 10.93
N GLU A 37 12.82 0.85 12.02
CA GLU A 37 13.06 0.23 13.33
C GLU A 37 12.91 -1.31 13.28
N ASP A 38 11.89 -1.81 12.58
CA ASP A 38 11.64 -3.24 12.46
C ASP A 38 12.77 -3.97 11.70
N CYS A 39 13.35 -3.33 10.68
CA CYS A 39 14.47 -3.87 9.91
C CYS A 39 15.69 -4.16 10.79
N GLU A 40 15.96 -3.34 11.80
CA GLU A 40 17.09 -3.54 12.73
C GLU A 40 17.05 -4.92 13.41
N LYS A 41 15.85 -5.48 13.63
CA LYS A 41 15.69 -6.81 14.24
C LYS A 41 16.09 -7.95 13.30
N MET A 42 16.16 -7.69 12.00
CA MET A 42 16.47 -8.67 10.97
C MET A 42 17.96 -8.66 10.60
N LEU A 43 18.63 -7.50 10.69
CA LEU A 43 20.01 -7.30 10.24
C LEU A 43 21.06 -8.24 10.88
N PRO A 44 20.96 -8.62 12.17
CA PRO A 44 21.92 -9.55 12.78
C PRO A 44 21.96 -10.94 12.11
N ASP A 45 20.84 -11.39 11.54
CA ASP A 45 20.75 -12.68 10.84
C ASP A 45 21.01 -12.50 9.34
N VAL A 46 21.95 -13.24 8.78
CA VAL A 46 22.30 -13.17 7.35
C VAL A 46 21.11 -13.44 6.42
N ARG A 47 20.13 -14.25 6.85
CA ARG A 47 18.89 -14.52 6.11
C ARG A 47 17.89 -13.36 6.24
N GLY A 48 17.96 -12.64 7.36
CA GLY A 48 17.11 -11.48 7.64
C GLY A 48 17.50 -10.24 6.83
N ARG A 49 18.79 -10.08 6.51
CA ARG A 49 19.29 -8.92 5.73
C ARG A 49 18.58 -8.74 4.38
N GLY A 50 18.40 -9.82 3.62
CA GLY A 50 17.70 -9.76 2.34
C GLY A 50 16.22 -9.38 2.49
N ASN A 51 15.57 -9.84 3.56
CA ASN A 51 14.19 -9.44 3.86
C ASN A 51 14.09 -7.99 4.32
N ALA A 52 15.06 -7.51 5.10
CA ALA A 52 15.13 -6.11 5.55
C ALA A 52 15.27 -5.16 4.37
N ASP A 53 16.16 -5.45 3.42
CA ASP A 53 16.31 -4.65 2.20
C ASP A 53 15.00 -4.58 1.41
N GLN A 54 14.39 -5.72 1.14
CA GLN A 54 13.17 -5.78 0.35
C GLN A 54 11.98 -5.13 1.06
N LEU A 55 11.89 -5.28 2.39
CA LEU A 55 10.86 -4.62 3.20
C LEU A 55 11.05 -3.10 3.16
N ASN A 56 12.27 -2.61 3.42
CA ASN A 56 12.56 -1.18 3.45
C ASN A 56 12.26 -0.52 2.09
N ARG A 57 12.69 -1.17 1.00
CA ARG A 57 12.44 -0.69 -0.37
C ARG A 57 10.96 -0.69 -0.73
N SER A 58 10.25 -1.79 -0.44
CA SER A 58 8.82 -1.88 -0.76
C SER A 58 7.98 -0.90 0.06
N VAL A 59 8.29 -0.69 1.35
CA VAL A 59 7.59 0.28 2.18
C VAL A 59 7.87 1.71 1.73
N GLY A 60 9.14 2.08 1.51
CA GLY A 60 9.50 3.42 1.04
C GLY A 60 8.93 3.75 -0.34
N SER A 61 8.75 2.73 -1.19
CA SER A 61 8.12 2.88 -2.50
C SER A 61 6.65 3.33 -2.42
N ILE A 62 5.95 3.09 -1.31
CA ILE A 62 4.54 3.48 -1.16
C ILE A 62 4.39 5.00 -1.20
N SER A 63 5.06 5.73 -0.30
CA SER A 63 5.01 7.19 -0.25
C SER A 63 5.69 7.82 -1.46
N ALA A 64 6.84 7.29 -1.91
CA ALA A 64 7.57 7.80 -3.06
C ALA A 64 6.71 7.80 -4.34
N ASN A 65 5.92 6.75 -4.58
CA ASN A 65 5.00 6.74 -5.73
C ASN A 65 3.82 7.70 -5.54
N MET A 66 3.34 7.93 -4.32
CA MET A 66 2.32 8.96 -4.08
C MET A 66 2.86 10.37 -4.38
N GLU A 67 4.10 10.65 -3.98
CA GLU A 67 4.81 11.91 -4.23
C GLU A 67 5.03 12.13 -5.73
N GLU A 68 5.63 11.16 -6.41
CA GLU A 68 5.89 11.20 -7.85
C GLU A 68 4.60 11.37 -8.66
N GLY A 69 3.56 10.59 -8.29
CA GLY A 69 2.26 10.70 -8.93
C GLY A 69 1.61 12.06 -8.71
N TYR A 70 1.75 12.63 -7.51
CA TYR A 70 1.20 13.95 -7.19
C TYR A 70 1.92 15.07 -7.96
N GLY A 71 3.24 15.00 -8.07
CA GLY A 71 4.07 15.95 -8.82
C GLY A 71 3.76 15.99 -10.33
N ARG A 72 3.21 14.91 -10.90
CA ARG A 72 2.80 14.84 -12.31
C ARG A 72 1.39 15.38 -12.59
N GLY A 73 0.72 15.89 -11.57
CA GLY A 73 -0.64 16.42 -11.68
C GLY A 73 -1.72 15.34 -11.74
N PHE A 74 -2.98 15.77 -11.75
CA PHE A 74 -4.12 14.86 -11.58
C PHE A 74 -4.53 14.18 -12.90
N GLY A 75 -4.95 12.92 -12.81
CA GLY A 75 -5.53 12.19 -13.95
C GLY A 75 -4.98 10.78 -14.06
N ARG A 76 -4.78 10.31 -15.30
CA ARG A 76 -4.32 8.95 -15.59
C ARG A 76 -2.93 8.65 -15.03
N GLU A 77 -2.02 9.62 -15.07
CA GLU A 77 -0.66 9.43 -14.53
C GLU A 77 -0.68 9.31 -13.01
N TYR A 78 -1.39 10.19 -12.30
CA TYR A 78 -1.54 10.05 -10.84
C TYR A 78 -2.15 8.69 -10.47
N ASP A 79 -3.19 8.24 -11.18
CA ASP A 79 -3.82 6.94 -10.93
C ASP A 79 -2.86 5.76 -11.21
N TYR A 80 -1.97 5.89 -12.20
CA TYR A 80 -0.93 4.90 -12.47
C TYR A 80 0.03 4.77 -11.29
N PHE A 81 0.55 5.89 -10.79
CA PHE A 81 1.45 5.88 -9.63
C PHE A 81 0.76 5.40 -8.35
N LEU A 82 -0.51 5.75 -8.13
CA LEU A 82 -1.28 5.18 -7.02
C LEU A 82 -1.48 3.66 -7.12
N ARG A 83 -1.53 3.08 -8.34
CA ARG A 83 -1.53 1.62 -8.52
C ARG A 83 -0.18 0.99 -8.19
N ILE A 84 0.93 1.67 -8.50
CA ILE A 84 2.26 1.22 -8.09
C ILE A 84 2.36 1.25 -6.55
N ALA A 85 1.97 2.35 -5.91
CA ALA A 85 1.94 2.47 -4.46
C ALA A 85 1.09 1.35 -3.81
N LEU A 86 -0.05 1.01 -4.42
CA LEU A 86 -0.89 -0.12 -3.98
C LEU A 86 -0.20 -1.48 -4.14
N GLY A 87 0.55 -1.68 -5.23
CA GLY A 87 1.40 -2.86 -5.43
C GLY A 87 2.45 -2.98 -4.33
N SER A 88 3.20 -1.90 -4.09
CA SER A 88 4.23 -1.82 -3.05
C SER A 88 3.68 -2.07 -1.65
N ALA A 89 2.47 -1.58 -1.33
CA ALA A 89 1.81 -1.85 -0.06
C ALA A 89 1.46 -3.34 0.12
N ARG A 90 0.94 -3.99 -0.93
CA ARG A 90 0.66 -5.43 -0.90
C ARG A 90 1.94 -6.26 -0.77
N GLU A 91 2.99 -5.85 -1.45
CA GLU A 91 4.30 -6.49 -1.36
C GLU A 91 4.90 -6.37 0.03
N SER A 92 4.87 -5.17 0.62
CA SER A 92 5.32 -4.87 1.99
C SER A 92 4.64 -5.79 3.02
N ARG A 93 3.33 -6.00 2.88
CA ARG A 93 2.57 -6.94 3.71
C ARG A 93 3.10 -8.38 3.60
N GLY A 94 3.48 -8.80 2.40
CA GLY A 94 4.13 -10.08 2.15
C GLY A 94 5.52 -10.18 2.79
N TRP A 95 6.31 -9.10 2.75
CA TRP A 95 7.63 -9.06 3.38
C TRP A 95 7.57 -9.11 4.91
N TYR A 96 6.62 -8.44 5.54
CA TYR A 96 6.36 -8.62 6.97
C TYR A 96 6.03 -10.08 7.33
N TYR A 97 5.21 -10.76 6.51
CA TYR A 97 4.92 -12.18 6.73
C TYR A 97 6.15 -13.08 6.61
N ARG A 98 7.01 -12.84 5.62
CA ARG A 98 8.28 -13.59 5.46
C ARG A 98 9.25 -13.32 6.61
N SER A 99 9.18 -12.13 7.20
CA SER A 99 10.02 -11.67 8.32
C SER A 99 9.44 -11.96 9.71
N ARG A 100 8.28 -12.62 9.79
CA ARG A 100 7.53 -12.85 11.05
C ARG A 100 8.31 -13.48 12.21
N ARG A 101 9.42 -14.19 11.90
CA ARG A 101 10.28 -14.81 12.91
C ARG A 101 11.16 -13.81 13.67
N PHE A 102 11.35 -12.61 13.13
CA PHE A 102 12.22 -11.57 13.70
C PHE A 102 11.46 -10.56 14.55
N LEU A 103 10.12 -10.56 14.49
CA LEU A 103 9.29 -9.54 15.10
C LEU A 103 8.24 -10.18 16.03
N PRO A 104 7.94 -9.57 17.20
CA PRO A 104 6.85 -10.03 18.04
C PRO A 104 5.50 -10.00 17.31
N SER A 105 4.61 -10.94 17.64
CA SER A 105 3.28 -11.05 17.02
C SER A 105 2.47 -9.75 17.09
N LYS A 106 2.54 -9.04 18.23
CA LYS A 106 1.87 -7.74 18.43
C LYS A 106 2.37 -6.66 17.47
N VAL A 107 3.68 -6.62 17.18
CA VAL A 107 4.27 -5.69 16.20
C VAL A 107 3.73 -6.02 14.82
N LEU A 108 3.80 -7.30 14.41
CA LEU A 108 3.29 -7.74 13.11
C LEU A 108 1.79 -7.42 12.92
N GLN A 109 0.96 -7.68 13.93
CA GLN A 109 -0.47 -7.35 13.88
C GLN A 109 -0.71 -5.86 13.64
N HIS A 110 0.04 -5.00 14.34
CA HIS A 110 -0.01 -3.56 14.11
C HIS A 110 0.40 -3.21 12.67
N ARG A 111 1.50 -3.77 12.14
CA ARG A 111 1.97 -3.46 10.78
C ARG A 111 0.97 -3.92 9.71
N TYR A 112 0.36 -5.09 9.90
CA TYR A 112 -0.69 -5.58 9.01
C TYR A 112 -1.91 -4.68 9.03
N ALA A 113 -2.39 -4.26 10.20
CA ALA A 113 -3.53 -3.34 10.31
C ALA A 113 -3.24 -2.01 9.58
N LEU A 114 -2.06 -1.42 9.83
CA LEU A 114 -1.66 -0.17 9.17
C LEU A 114 -1.57 -0.32 7.64
N LEU A 115 -1.00 -1.43 7.15
CA LEU A 115 -0.94 -1.73 5.71
C LEU A 115 -2.32 -1.97 5.11
N ASP A 116 -3.21 -2.67 5.81
CA ASP A 116 -4.58 -2.94 5.35
C ASP A 116 -5.38 -1.63 5.23
N GLU A 117 -5.17 -0.68 6.15
CA GLU A 117 -5.73 0.67 6.06
C GLU A 117 -5.18 1.47 4.87
N ILE A 118 -3.86 1.47 4.65
CA ILE A 118 -3.22 2.12 3.49
C ILE A 118 -3.78 1.55 2.18
N ILE A 119 -3.88 0.22 2.09
CA ILE A 119 -4.45 -0.49 0.94
C ILE A 119 -5.91 -0.08 0.72
N ALA A 120 -6.72 -0.02 1.78
CA ALA A 120 -8.12 0.37 1.69
C ALA A 120 -8.28 1.81 1.17
N LEU A 121 -7.48 2.75 1.67
CA LEU A 121 -7.50 4.15 1.24
C LEU A 121 -7.06 4.32 -0.22
N LEU A 122 -6.00 3.63 -0.64
CA LEU A 122 -5.54 3.60 -2.03
C LEU A 122 -6.60 3.01 -2.98
N VAL A 123 -7.19 1.87 -2.61
CA VAL A 123 -8.26 1.23 -3.39
C VAL A 123 -9.48 2.15 -3.48
N SER A 124 -9.87 2.81 -2.38
CA SER A 124 -10.98 3.76 -2.34
C SER A 124 -10.73 4.94 -3.28
N LYS A 125 -9.54 5.56 -3.21
CA LYS A 125 -9.14 6.67 -4.09
C LYS A 125 -9.18 6.27 -5.57
N LEU A 126 -8.72 5.08 -5.91
CA LEU A 126 -8.72 4.55 -7.29
C LEU A 126 -10.13 4.16 -7.78
N ARG A 127 -11.03 3.73 -6.89
CA ARG A 127 -12.41 3.33 -7.23
C ARG A 127 -13.35 4.53 -7.35
N GLY A 128 -13.20 5.55 -6.50
CA GLY A 128 -14.03 6.76 -6.50
C GLY A 128 -14.01 7.56 -7.81
N LYS A 129 -13.11 7.21 -8.75
CA LYS A 129 -13.03 7.78 -10.10
C LYS A 129 -13.69 6.93 -11.19
N LYS A 130 -14.18 5.72 -10.90
CA LYS A 130 -14.99 4.96 -11.88
C LYS A 130 -16.35 5.64 -12.01
N LYS A 131 -16.63 6.25 -13.16
CA LYS A 131 -17.99 6.70 -13.52
C LYS A 131 -18.97 5.52 -13.38
N PRO A 132 -20.21 5.71 -12.89
CA PRO A 132 -21.25 4.72 -13.05
C PRO A 132 -21.56 4.59 -14.56
N GLY A 133 -21.33 3.39 -15.11
CA GLY A 133 -21.51 3.11 -16.53
C GLY A 133 -20.25 2.56 -17.19
N SER A 134 -19.96 1.28 -16.99
CA SER A 134 -19.09 0.51 -17.89
C SER A 134 -19.83 -0.79 -18.28
N PRO A 135 -19.72 -1.26 -19.54
CA PRO A 135 -20.73 -2.11 -20.19
C PRO A 135 -20.82 -3.58 -19.74
N ALA A 136 -20.38 -3.92 -18.53
CA ALA A 136 -20.33 -5.31 -18.07
C ALA A 136 -21.71 -5.93 -17.76
N GLU A 137 -22.79 -5.14 -17.74
CA GLU A 137 -24.15 -5.64 -17.41
C GLU A 137 -24.99 -6.10 -18.61
N GLN A 138 -24.49 -6.04 -19.85
CA GLN A 138 -25.25 -6.50 -21.04
C GLN A 138 -24.73 -7.80 -21.68
N GLY A 139 -23.66 -8.40 -21.14
CA GLY A 139 -23.05 -9.62 -21.72
C GLY A 139 -23.58 -10.96 -21.20
N ALA A 140 -24.36 -10.99 -20.13
CA ALA A 140 -24.70 -12.25 -19.43
C ALA A 140 -26.13 -12.79 -19.71
N LYS A 141 -26.86 -12.24 -20.69
CA LYS A 141 -28.22 -12.70 -21.04
C LYS A 141 -28.38 -13.38 -22.41
N GLY A 142 -27.27 -13.77 -23.06
CA GLY A 142 -27.38 -14.49 -24.33
C GLY A 142 -26.14 -15.30 -24.64
N LYS A 143 -26.15 -16.57 -24.22
CA LYS A 143 -25.52 -17.75 -24.87
C LYS A 143 -25.28 -18.87 -23.85
N TRP A 144 -26.36 -19.52 -23.43
CA TRP A 144 -26.35 -20.92 -23.02
C TRP A 144 -27.61 -21.58 -23.59
N GLN A 145 -27.62 -21.74 -24.91
CA GLN A 145 -28.47 -22.70 -25.59
C GLN A 145 -27.65 -23.40 -26.68
N LYS A 146 -27.83 -24.72 -26.74
CA LYS A 146 -27.18 -25.73 -27.60
C LYS A 146 -25.79 -26.13 -27.06
N GLY A 147 -25.59 -27.27 -26.40
CA GLY A 147 -26.19 -28.60 -26.57
C GLY A 147 -25.26 -29.45 -27.41
N LYS A 148 -24.75 -30.55 -26.84
CA LYS A 148 -24.61 -31.86 -27.50
C LYS A 148 -24.17 -32.91 -26.47
N SER A 149 -25.06 -33.88 -26.31
CA SER A 149 -24.84 -35.23 -25.81
C SER A 149 -23.69 -35.92 -26.52
N PHE A 150 -22.96 -36.75 -25.79
CA PHE A 150 -22.38 -37.98 -26.32
C PHE A 150 -22.71 -39.09 -25.33
N GLU A 151 -23.49 -40.05 -25.83
CA GLU A 151 -23.43 -41.46 -25.39
C GLU A 151 -22.03 -42.03 -25.68
#